data_AF-A0AAD2G5S7-F1
#
_entry.id   AF-A0AAD2G5S7-F1
#
_cell.length_a   1.000
_cell.length_b   1.000
_cell.length_c   1.000
_cell.angle_alpha   90.00
_cell.angle_beta   90.00
_cell.angle_gamma   90.00
#
_symmetry.space_group_name_H-M   'P 1'
#
loop_
_entity.id
_entity.type
_entity.pdbx_description
1 polymer ?
#
loop_
_entity_poly.entity_id
_entity_poly.type
_entity_poly.pdbx_seq_one_letter_code
_entity_poly.pdbx_strand_id
1 'polypeptide(L)'
;MSSDWALTEDGKEKAYGAKTYLNFFKHKMANLVTPGAFMPKYDFCMVKPNGADLQQVMDLLGEGTVKAVIDSKFSLADMAKAHKHLEGGHVTGKIVIQHE
;
A
#
# COMPACT_ATOMS: atom_id res chain seq x y z
N MET A 1 11.08 -3.31 4.17
CA MET A 1 11.28 -2.18 3.24
C MET A 1 10.31 -2.43 2.09
N SER A 2 9.18 -1.77 1.91
CA SER A 2 8.78 -0.43 2.32
C SER A 2 8.00 -0.40 3.64
N SER A 3 8.39 0.52 4.52
CA SER A 3 7.84 0.71 5.85
C SER A 3 7.06 2.03 5.86
N ASP A 4 6.11 2.20 4.95
CA ASP A 4 5.34 3.44 4.81
C ASP A 4 3.85 3.21 5.06
N TRP A 5 3.50 2.79 6.27
CA TRP A 5 2.10 2.80 6.73
C TRP A 5 1.98 3.60 8.02
N ALA A 6 2.05 4.92 7.88
CA ALA A 6 1.58 5.86 8.89
C ALA A 6 0.89 7.06 8.22
N LEU A 7 -0.03 6.79 7.28
CA LEU A 7 -0.90 7.82 6.72
C LEU A 7 -2.20 7.87 7.53
N THR A 8 -2.50 9.04 8.09
CA THR A 8 -3.87 9.38 8.53
C THR A 8 -4.70 9.73 7.29
N GLU A 9 -6.03 9.73 7.42
CA GLU A 9 -7.01 9.82 6.31
C GLU A 9 -6.83 11.02 5.35
N ASP A 10 -6.06 12.04 5.73
CA ASP A 10 -5.75 13.22 4.91
C ASP A 10 -4.45 13.11 4.08
N GLY A 11 -3.75 11.98 4.10
CA GLY A 11 -2.56 11.75 3.27
C GLY A 11 -1.34 12.65 3.57
N LYS A 12 -1.35 13.37 4.69
CA LYS A 12 -0.21 14.15 5.19
C LYS A 12 0.39 13.51 6.44
N GLU A 13 1.70 13.27 6.44
CA GLU A 13 2.43 12.91 7.66
C GLU A 13 2.39 14.08 8.66
N LYS A 14 1.67 13.89 9.78
CA LYS A 14 1.85 14.74 10.97
C LYS A 14 2.81 14.05 11.92
N ALA A 15 4.08 14.42 11.84
CA ALA A 15 5.04 14.06 12.87
C ALA A 15 4.63 14.71 14.20
N TYR A 16 4.19 13.92 15.18
CA TYR A 16 3.90 14.39 16.54
C TYR A 16 5.20 14.62 17.35
N GLY A 17 6.09 15.48 16.86
CA GLY A 17 7.26 16.01 17.59
C GLY A 17 8.05 14.97 18.40
N ALA A 18 8.53 15.36 19.58
CA ALA A 18 9.44 14.57 20.43
C ALA A 18 8.96 13.14 20.77
N LYS A 19 7.65 12.85 20.68
CA LYS A 19 7.09 11.51 20.93
C LYS A 19 7.46 10.51 19.82
N THR A 20 7.65 10.97 18.58
CA THR A 20 8.12 10.12 17.47
C THR A 20 9.55 9.64 17.72
N TYR A 21 10.45 10.51 18.20
CA TYR A 21 11.83 10.13 18.53
C TYR A 21 11.91 9.13 19.67
N LEU A 22 11.08 9.28 20.70
CA LEU A 22 11.06 8.36 21.83
C LEU A 22 10.54 6.97 21.42
N ASN A 23 9.49 6.91 20.59
CA ASN A 23 8.99 5.66 20.03
C ASN A 23 9.99 5.01 19.06
N PHE A 24 10.68 5.83 18.25
CA PHE A 24 11.73 5.37 17.34
C PHE A 24 12.91 4.77 18.12
N PHE A 25 13.39 5.44 19.17
CA PHE A 25 14.44 4.92 20.04
C PHE A 25 13.99 3.67 20.80
N LYS A 26 12.78 3.65 21.34
CA LYS A 26 12.23 2.49 22.07
C LYS A 26 12.14 1.24 21.19
N HIS A 27 11.60 1.37 19.97
CA HIS A 27 11.42 0.22 19.07
C HIS A 27 12.72 -0.21 18.38
N LYS A 28 13.64 0.71 18.10
CA LYS A 28 14.91 0.39 17.45
C LYS A 28 15.97 -0.12 18.42
N MET A 29 15.99 0.37 19.66
CA MET A 29 16.92 -0.10 20.71
C MET A 29 16.46 -1.41 21.35
N ALA A 30 15.16 -1.60 21.60
CA ALA A 30 14.68 -2.85 22.21
C ALA A 30 14.96 -4.07 21.33
N ASN A 31 14.89 -3.91 20.01
CA ASN A 31 15.18 -4.98 19.04
C ASN A 31 16.68 -5.23 18.83
N LEU A 32 17.57 -4.40 19.40
CA LEU A 32 19.02 -4.51 19.24
C LEU A 32 19.67 -5.34 20.36
N VAL A 33 18.97 -5.52 21.49
CA VAL A 33 19.50 -6.21 22.69
C VAL A 33 18.97 -7.66 22.80
N THR A 34 17.97 -8.05 22.00
CA THR A 34 17.40 -9.41 22.02
C THR A 34 18.04 -10.29 20.93
N PRO A 35 18.79 -11.35 21.29
CA PRO A 35 19.33 -12.29 20.30
C PRO A 35 18.17 -12.98 19.58
N GLY A 36 18.11 -12.86 18.25
CA GLY A 36 17.05 -13.44 17.40
C GLY A 36 15.94 -12.47 16.96
N ALA A 37 15.92 -11.22 17.44
CA ALA A 37 14.94 -10.20 17.03
C ALA A 37 15.18 -9.60 15.62
N PHE A 38 16.26 -10.01 14.95
CA PHE A 38 16.64 -9.50 13.63
C PHE A 38 16.22 -10.39 12.45
N MET A 39 15.43 -11.45 12.69
CA MET A 39 14.80 -12.18 11.57
C MET A 39 13.50 -11.48 11.17
N PRO A 40 13.46 -10.77 10.02
CA PRO A 40 12.19 -10.35 9.45
C PRO A 40 11.30 -11.58 9.28
N LYS A 41 10.15 -11.58 9.96
CA LYS A 41 9.10 -12.58 9.75
C LYS A 41 8.48 -12.29 8.39
N TYR A 42 8.79 -13.13 7.42
CA TYR A 42 8.10 -13.14 6.13
C TYR A 42 6.98 -14.15 6.21
N ASP A 43 5.77 -13.70 5.93
CA ASP A 43 4.62 -14.58 5.75
C ASP A 43 4.26 -14.61 4.26
N PHE A 44 3.98 -15.80 3.73
CA PHE A 44 3.62 -15.99 2.34
C PHE A 44 2.10 -16.00 2.23
N CYS A 45 1.53 -14.92 1.73
CA CYS A 45 0.11 -14.88 1.40
C CYS A 45 -0.11 -15.46 0.00
N MET A 46 -0.58 -16.71 -0.08
CA MET A 46 -1.08 -17.28 -1.33
C MET A 46 -2.58 -17.00 -1.45
N VAL A 47 -2.98 -16.46 -2.59
CA VAL A 47 -4.39 -16.17 -2.90
C VAL A 47 -4.83 -16.98 -4.12
N LYS A 48 -6.08 -17.43 -4.11
CA LYS A 48 -6.72 -18.09 -5.25
C LYS A 48 -7.81 -17.18 -5.80
N PRO A 49 -7.93 -16.99 -7.13
CA PRO A 49 -9.04 -16.22 -7.70
C PRO A 49 -10.36 -16.95 -7.42
N ASN A 50 -11.32 -16.23 -6.83
CA ASN A 50 -12.66 -16.72 -6.50
C ASN A 50 -13.68 -15.60 -6.77
N GLY A 51 -14.72 -15.90 -7.54
CA GLY A 51 -15.76 -14.95 -7.88
C GLY A 51 -16.62 -14.52 -6.68
N ALA A 52 -16.86 -15.42 -5.73
CA ALA A 52 -17.65 -15.10 -4.54
C ALA A 52 -16.95 -14.07 -3.64
N ASP A 53 -15.63 -14.17 -3.51
CA ASP A 53 -14.84 -13.23 -2.71
C ASP A 53 -14.76 -11.87 -3.41
N LEU A 54 -14.68 -11.85 -4.74
CA LEU A 54 -14.74 -10.62 -5.51
C LEU A 54 -16.08 -9.90 -5.31
N GLN A 55 -17.19 -10.64 -5.28
CA GLN A 55 -18.51 -10.05 -5.03
C GLN A 55 -18.57 -9.34 -3.68
N GLN A 56 -18.04 -9.96 -2.62
CA GLN A 56 -17.97 -9.32 -1.30
C GLN A 56 -17.17 -8.01 -1.33
N VAL A 57 -16.05 -7.97 -2.07
CA VAL A 57 -15.28 -6.74 -2.26
C VAL A 57 -16.09 -5.69 -3.03
N MET A 58 -16.88 -6.09 -4.03
CA MET A 58 -17.75 -5.18 -4.78
C MET A 58 -18.87 -4.61 -3.91
N ASP A 59 -19.45 -5.41 -3.02
CA ASP A 59 -20.48 -4.95 -2.08
C ASP A 59 -19.91 -3.89 -1.12
N LEU A 60 -18.70 -4.13 -0.58
CA LEU A 60 -17.99 -3.16 0.26
C LEU A 60 -17.61 -1.87 -0.48
N LEU A 61 -17.29 -1.96 -1.78
CA LEU A 61 -17.09 -0.79 -2.64
C LEU A 61 -18.40 -0.02 -2.86
N GLY A 62 -19.53 -0.73 -3.05
CA GLY A 62 -20.85 -0.15 -3.22
C GLY A 62 -21.38 0.55 -1.97
N GLU A 63 -21.10 0.00 -0.79
CA GLU A 63 -21.39 0.60 0.52
C GLU A 63 -20.50 1.81 0.84
N GLY A 64 -19.39 2.00 0.12
CA GLY A 64 -18.42 3.07 0.35
C GLY A 64 -17.45 2.80 1.52
N THR A 65 -17.54 1.62 2.14
CA THR A 65 -16.63 1.16 3.20
C THR A 65 -15.20 1.00 2.68
N VAL A 66 -15.05 0.59 1.42
CA VAL A 66 -13.77 0.51 0.71
C VAL A 66 -13.79 1.47 -0.48
N LYS A 67 -12.65 2.11 -0.75
CA LYS A 67 -12.48 2.97 -1.93
C LYS A 67 -11.32 2.49 -2.79
N ALA A 68 -11.58 2.30 -4.08
CA ALA A 68 -10.52 2.07 -5.06
C ALA A 68 -9.72 3.36 -5.30
N VAL A 69 -8.43 3.34 -4.97
CA VAL A 69 -7.51 4.44 -5.30
C VAL A 69 -7.00 4.25 -6.72
N ILE A 70 -7.36 5.18 -7.60
CA ILE A 70 -6.87 5.21 -8.99
C ILE A 70 -5.67 6.15 -9.03
N ASP A 71 -4.54 5.61 -9.45
CA ASP A 71 -3.30 6.38 -9.64
C ASP A 71 -3.40 7.25 -10.89
N SER A 72 -3.61 6.59 -12.04
CA SER A 72 -3.58 7.21 -13.36
C SER A 72 -4.56 6.52 -14.31
N LYS A 73 -5.06 7.27 -15.30
CA LYS A 73 -5.88 6.75 -16.40
C LYS A 73 -5.17 7.00 -17.71
N PHE A 74 -5.08 5.98 -18.56
CA PHE A 74 -4.51 6.07 -19.90
C PHE A 74 -5.48 5.53 -20.94
N SER A 75 -5.41 6.04 -22.16
CA SER A 75 -6.11 5.44 -23.30
C SER A 75 -5.44 4.12 -23.69
N LEU A 76 -6.17 3.24 -24.38
CA LEU A 76 -5.58 2.02 -24.94
C LEU A 76 -4.42 2.32 -25.91
N ALA A 77 -4.50 3.43 -26.66
CA ALA A 77 -3.43 3.90 -27.54
C ALA A 77 -2.14 4.29 -26.78
N ASP A 78 -2.27 4.70 -25.52
CA ASP A 78 -1.17 5.10 -24.65
C ASP A 78 -0.63 3.96 -23.76
N MET A 79 -0.93 2.69 -24.08
CA MET A 79 -0.48 1.52 -23.30
C MET A 79 1.03 1.54 -23.00
N ALA A 80 1.85 1.94 -23.97
CA ALA A 80 3.30 2.05 -23.78
C ALA A 80 3.70 3.07 -22.70
N LYS A 81 2.95 4.18 -22.57
CA LYS A 81 3.16 5.19 -21.51
C LYS A 81 2.73 4.66 -20.15
N ALA A 82 1.63 3.92 -20.09
CA ALA A 82 1.17 3.29 -18.85
C ALA A 82 2.20 2.30 -18.28
N HIS A 83 2.84 1.48 -19.13
CA HIS A 83 3.91 0.57 -18.70
C HIS A 83 5.14 1.32 -18.20
N LYS A 84 5.59 2.36 -18.91
CA LYS A 84 6.71 3.20 -18.45
C LYS A 84 6.44 3.84 -17.09
N HIS A 85 5.21 4.29 -16.85
CA HIS A 85 4.80 4.84 -15.55
C HIS A 85 4.85 3.76 -14.45
N LEU A 86 4.38 2.54 -14.75
CA LEU A 86 4.43 1.41 -13.82
C LEU A 86 5.86 1.00 -13.44
N GLU A 87 6.76 0.97 -14.42
CA GLU A 87 8.18 0.64 -14.22
C GLU A 87 8.92 1.65 -13.33
N GLY A 88 8.41 2.88 -13.21
CA GLY A 88 8.96 3.92 -12.35
C GLY A 88 8.85 3.64 -10.84
N GLY A 89 8.07 2.65 -10.41
CA GLY A 89 8.04 2.18 -9.01
C GLY A 89 7.33 3.09 -8.01
N HIS A 90 6.75 4.22 -8.45
CA HIS A 90 6.07 5.21 -7.60
C HIS A 90 4.54 5.18 -7.72
N VAL A 91 3.98 4.14 -8.34
CA VAL A 91 2.53 4.01 -8.55
C VAL A 91 1.82 3.71 -7.23
N THR A 92 0.82 4.52 -6.88
CA THR A 92 0.01 4.33 -5.67
C THR A 92 -1.43 4.02 -6.04
N GLY A 93 -1.82 2.75 -5.92
CA GLY A 93 -3.17 2.29 -6.27
C GLY A 93 -3.18 1.53 -7.60
N LYS A 94 -4.19 1.77 -8.43
CA LYS A 94 -4.38 1.07 -9.73
C LYS A 94 -4.26 2.03 -10.91
N ILE A 95 -3.56 1.59 -11.95
CA ILE A 95 -3.59 2.21 -13.28
C ILE A 95 -4.78 1.63 -14.05
N VAL A 96 -5.60 2.50 -14.63
CA VAL A 96 -6.76 2.11 -15.43
C VAL A 96 -6.50 2.42 -16.90
N ILE A 97 -6.74 1.43 -17.77
CA ILE A 97 -6.72 1.63 -19.22
C ILE A 97 -8.15 1.76 -19.70
N GLN A 98 -8.44 2.84 -20.41
CA GLN A 98 -9.75 3.11 -20.99
C GLN A 98 -9.73 2.73 -22.46
N HIS A 99 -10.72 1.94 -22.86
CA HIS A 99 -11.04 1.67 -24.25
C HIS A 99 -12.22 2.57 -24.61
N GLU A 100 -11.96 3.61 -25.39
CA GLU A 100 -12.99 4.37 -26.11
C GLU A 100 -13.25 3.73 -27.48
#